data_AF-A2G142-F1
#
_entry.id   AF-A2G142-F1
#
_cell.length_a   1.000
_cell.length_b   1.000
_cell.length_c   1.000
_cell.angle_alpha   90.00
_cell.angle_beta   90.00
_cell.angle_gamma   90.00
#
_symmetry.space_group_name_H-M   'P 1'
#
loop_
_entity.id
_entity.type
_entity.pdbx_description
1 polymer ?
#
loop_
_entity_poly.entity_id
_entity_poly.type
_entity_poly.pdbx_seq_one_letter_code
_entity_poly.pdbx_strand_id
1 'polypeptide(L)'
;MAASGLFQEEGKEINHAEDAARCCLNCQKSMEEINSKLDSSLEIRIGVNSGGPLIGGVLGTDKPTFDIIGDTINVAARLQSTDIPGNVQISEETKKMIENLEFNIEERGEIYLKGKGNKLTYFVSYCNKEDPGNTLNLLMSSKE
;
A
#
# COMPACT_ATOMS: atom_id res chain seq x y z
N MET A 1 9.59 -7.55 1.35
CA MET A 1 8.59 -7.18 2.39
C MET A 1 9.10 -5.93 3.08
N ALA A 2 8.23 -4.96 3.33
CA ALA A 2 8.54 -3.72 4.03
C ALA A 2 7.37 -3.36 4.96
N ALA A 3 7.63 -2.57 6.01
CA ALA A 3 6.62 -2.10 6.95
C ALA A 3 6.95 -0.67 7.39
N SER A 4 5.91 0.16 7.58
CA SER A 4 5.98 1.53 8.10
C SER A 4 5.26 1.62 9.45
N GLY A 5 5.52 2.68 10.21
CA GLY A 5 4.83 2.94 11.49
C GLY A 5 5.25 2.06 12.67
N LEU A 6 6.33 1.26 12.55
CA LEU A 6 6.83 0.39 13.62
C LEU A 6 7.49 1.14 14.77
N PHE A 7 8.21 2.23 14.46
CA PHE A 7 8.95 3.03 15.43
C PHE A 7 8.50 4.48 15.29
N GLN A 8 7.49 4.88 16.07
CA GLN A 8 6.99 6.25 16.07
C GLN A 8 7.58 7.01 17.25
N GLU A 9 8.13 8.19 16.97
CA GLU A 9 8.56 9.14 18.01
C GLU A 9 7.32 9.73 18.68
N GLU A 10 7.35 9.87 20.01
CA GLU A 10 6.25 10.49 20.74
C GLU A 10 5.97 11.90 20.20
N GLY A 11 4.71 12.16 19.85
CA GLY A 11 4.25 13.47 19.39
C GLY A 11 4.39 13.76 17.88
N LYS A 12 4.89 12.80 17.08
CA LYS A 12 4.95 12.94 15.62
C LYS A 12 3.87 12.10 14.95
N GLU A 13 2.80 12.75 14.51
CA GLU A 13 1.74 12.10 13.73
C GLU A 13 2.24 11.86 12.30
N ILE A 14 2.67 10.63 12.01
CA ILE A 14 3.06 10.19 10.67
C ILE A 14 1.95 9.32 10.12
N ASN A 15 1.44 9.66 8.93
CA ASN A 15 0.54 8.77 8.21
C ASN A 15 1.34 7.63 7.57
N HIS A 16 1.56 6.57 8.35
CA HIS A 16 2.31 5.41 7.90
C HIS A 16 1.71 4.73 6.64
N ALA A 17 0.39 4.87 6.43
CA ALA A 17 -0.29 4.31 5.26
C ALA A 17 0.04 5.10 3.99
N GLU A 18 0.13 6.42 4.10
CA GLU A 18 0.61 7.28 3.01
C GLU A 18 2.04 6.91 2.59
N ASP A 19 2.96 6.81 3.55
CA ASP A 19 4.35 6.45 3.29
C ASP A 19 4.46 5.09 2.57
N ALA A 20 3.69 4.10 3.04
CA ALA A 20 3.64 2.79 2.43
C ALA A 20 3.10 2.84 0.99
N ALA A 21 1.99 3.56 0.77
CA ALA A 21 1.39 3.72 -0.55
C ALA A 21 2.35 4.43 -1.53
N ARG A 22 2.95 5.55 -1.13
CA ARG A 22 3.93 6.28 -1.96
C ARG A 22 5.15 5.43 -2.29
N CYS A 23 5.67 4.69 -1.30
CA CYS A 23 6.79 3.78 -1.52
C CYS A 23 6.45 2.72 -2.59
N CYS A 24 5.27 2.12 -2.49
CA CYS A 24 4.80 1.12 -3.44
C CYS A 24 4.64 1.67 -4.86
N LEU A 25 4.02 2.85 -5.01
CA LEU A 25 3.86 3.50 -6.32
C LEU A 25 5.21 3.91 -6.91
N ASN A 26 6.17 4.33 -6.08
CA ASN A 26 7.54 4.60 -6.54
C ASN A 26 8.27 3.33 -6.99
N CYS A 27 8.00 2.17 -6.39
CA CYS A 27 8.52 0.89 -6.88
C CYS A 27 7.99 0.57 -8.28
N GLN A 28 6.72 0.86 -8.58
CA GLN A 28 6.16 0.67 -9.92
C GLN A 28 6.84 1.57 -10.95
N LYS A 29 6.98 2.87 -10.66
CA LYS A 29 7.73 3.80 -11.52
C LYS A 29 9.17 3.34 -11.77
N SER A 30 9.84 2.87 -10.72
CA SER A 30 11.20 2.32 -10.85
C SER A 30 11.23 1.09 -11.76
N MET A 31 10.18 0.26 -11.74
CA MET A 31 10.06 -0.89 -12.63
C MET A 31 9.89 -0.47 -14.09
N GLU A 32 9.10 0.57 -14.36
CA GLU A 32 8.96 1.15 -15.71
C GLU A 32 10.31 1.67 -16.24
N GLU A 33 11.08 2.37 -15.41
CA GLU A 33 12.43 2.83 -15.77
C GLU A 33 13.39 1.66 -16.08
N ILE A 34 13.32 0.59 -15.30
CA ILE A 34 14.12 -0.62 -15.53
C ILE A 34 13.72 -1.28 -16.85
N ASN A 35 12.42 -1.43 -17.11
CA ASN A 35 11.88 -1.97 -18.34
C ASN A 35 12.34 -1.19 -19.57
N SER A 36 12.31 0.14 -19.49
CA SER A 36 12.80 1.02 -20.56
C SER A 36 14.31 0.85 -20.82
N LYS A 37 15.13 0.70 -19.77
CA LYS A 37 16.59 0.55 -19.90
C LYS A 37 17.00 -0.82 -20.41
N LEU A 38 16.23 -1.86 -20.10
CA LEU A 38 16.56 -3.26 -20.39
C LEU A 38 15.76 -3.85 -21.55
N ASP A 39 14.94 -3.04 -22.23
CA ASP A 39 14.00 -3.50 -23.27
C ASP A 39 13.21 -4.74 -22.81
N SER A 40 12.65 -4.65 -21.61
CA SER A 40 12.01 -5.74 -20.90
C SER A 40 10.58 -5.37 -20.48
N SER A 41 9.77 -6.37 -20.15
CA SER A 41 8.39 -6.21 -19.69
C SER A 41 8.17 -6.89 -18.33
N LEU A 42 8.96 -6.47 -17.33
CA LEU A 42 8.85 -6.95 -15.96
C LEU A 42 7.62 -6.32 -15.30
N GLU A 43 6.83 -7.14 -14.61
CA GLU A 43 5.68 -6.68 -13.84
C GLU A 43 5.84 -7.09 -12.38
N ILE A 44 5.34 -6.24 -11.48
CA ILE A 44 5.32 -6.51 -10.04
C ILE A 44 3.89 -6.51 -9.53
N ARG A 45 3.67 -7.33 -8.51
CA ARG A 45 2.43 -7.36 -7.72
C ARG A 45 2.71 -6.78 -6.35
N ILE A 46 1.87 -5.87 -5.88
CA ILE A 46 2.03 -5.20 -4.61
C ILE A 46 0.72 -5.24 -3.82
N GLY A 47 0.80 -5.68 -2.57
CA GLY A 47 -0.31 -5.68 -1.61
C GLY A 47 0.04 -4.85 -0.38
N VAL A 48 -0.82 -3.89 -0.02
CA VAL A 48 -0.64 -3.01 1.14
C VAL A 48 -1.80 -3.19 2.11
N ASN A 49 -1.48 -3.40 3.38
CA ASN A 49 -2.46 -3.47 4.45
C ASN A 49 -2.01 -2.64 5.66
N SER A 50 -2.93 -1.86 6.20
CA SER A 50 -2.78 -1.12 7.44
C SER A 50 -3.52 -1.80 8.60
N GLY A 51 -3.14 -1.45 9.82
CA GLY A 51 -3.78 -1.90 11.05
C GLY A 51 -2.90 -2.77 11.94
N GLY A 52 -3.44 -3.20 13.06
CA GLY A 52 -2.74 -3.99 14.06
C GLY A 52 -3.68 -4.94 14.81
N PRO A 53 -3.16 -5.70 15.78
CA PRO A 53 -1.80 -5.62 16.31
C PRO A 53 -0.75 -6.36 15.47
N LEU A 54 0.50 -5.91 15.61
CA LEU A 54 1.71 -6.55 15.09
C LEU A 54 2.67 -6.78 16.26
N ILE A 55 3.48 -7.83 16.19
CA ILE A 55 4.56 -8.11 17.15
C ILE A 55 5.87 -7.98 16.39
N GLY A 56 6.74 -7.06 16.82
CA GLY A 56 8.11 -6.94 16.31
C GLY A 56 9.12 -7.36 17.39
N GLY A 57 10.17 -8.07 17.02
CA GLY A 57 11.19 -8.51 17.97
C GLY A 57 12.43 -9.09 17.32
N VAL A 58 13.46 -9.33 18.14
CA VAL A 58 14.71 -9.98 17.69
C VAL A 58 14.64 -11.47 18.03
N LEU A 59 14.88 -12.31 17.04
CA LEU A 59 14.96 -13.76 17.19
C LEU A 59 16.42 -14.23 17.18
N GLY A 60 16.73 -15.17 18.06
CA GLY A 60 18.03 -15.84 18.16
C GLY A 60 19.06 -15.08 19.00
N THR A 61 19.94 -15.85 19.65
CA THR A 61 21.05 -15.31 20.46
C THR A 61 22.36 -15.23 19.68
N ASP A 62 22.64 -16.22 18.84
CA ASP A 62 23.93 -16.32 18.14
C ASP A 62 23.92 -15.53 16.81
N LYS A 63 22.74 -15.37 16.21
CA LYS A 63 22.50 -14.62 14.96
C LYS A 63 21.20 -13.82 15.08
N PRO A 64 21.21 -12.71 15.83
CA PRO A 64 20.01 -11.92 16.08
C PRO A 64 19.42 -11.39 14.76
N THR A 65 18.16 -11.72 14.49
CA THR A 65 17.41 -11.23 13.32
C THR A 65 16.14 -10.54 13.79
N PHE A 66 15.91 -9.32 13.33
CA PHE A 66 14.65 -8.62 13.59
C PHE A 66 13.56 -9.14 12.66
N ASP A 67 12.40 -9.47 13.21
CA ASP A 67 11.25 -9.92 12.45
C ASP A 67 9.94 -9.33 12.99
N ILE A 68 8.93 -9.30 12.13
CA ILE A 68 7.57 -8.86 12.47
C ILE A 68 6.58 -9.99 12.18
N ILE A 69 5.65 -10.20 13.11
CA ILE A 69 4.65 -11.27 13.04
C ILE A 69 3.28 -10.66 13.33
N GLY A 70 2.28 -11.06 12.55
CA GLY A 70 0.91 -10.65 12.80
C GLY A 70 -0.07 -11.10 11.72
N ASP A 71 -1.36 -10.93 11.99
CA ASP A 71 -2.38 -11.19 10.98
C ASP A 71 -2.36 -10.11 9.87
N THR A 72 -1.98 -8.87 10.22
CA THR A 72 -1.85 -7.75 9.27
C THR A 72 -0.89 -8.07 8.12
N ILE A 73 0.26 -8.72 8.39
CA ILE A 73 1.21 -9.13 7.33
C ILE A 73 0.65 -10.24 6.44
N ASN A 74 -0.17 -11.12 7.03
CA ASN A 74 -0.83 -12.20 6.30
C ASN A 74 -1.85 -11.64 5.31
N VAL A 75 -2.61 -10.62 5.72
CA VAL A 75 -3.53 -9.90 4.82
C VAL A 75 -2.76 -9.21 3.70
N ALA A 76 -1.67 -8.48 4.00
CA ALA A 76 -0.84 -7.85 2.97
C ALA A 76 -0.31 -8.85 1.94
N ALA A 77 0.19 -10.01 2.39
CA ALA A 77 0.64 -11.08 1.52
C ALA A 77 -0.48 -11.65 0.63
N ARG A 78 -1.72 -11.72 1.16
CA ARG A 78 -2.87 -12.20 0.39
C ARG A 78 -3.30 -11.18 -0.66
N LEU A 79 -3.35 -9.90 -0.32
CA LEU A 79 -3.56 -8.82 -1.28
C LEU A 79 -2.53 -8.90 -2.42
N GLN A 80 -1.24 -9.01 -2.09
CA GLN A 80 -0.18 -9.16 -3.09
C GLN A 80 -0.38 -10.40 -3.97
N SER A 81 -0.78 -11.54 -3.39
CA SER A 81 -1.01 -12.77 -4.16
C SER A 81 -2.19 -12.68 -5.12
N THR A 82 -3.23 -11.94 -4.73
CA THR A 82 -4.43 -11.74 -5.57
C THR A 82 -4.29 -10.56 -6.53
N ASP A 83 -3.28 -9.70 -6.36
CA ASP A 83 -3.08 -8.47 -7.13
C ASP A 83 -3.09 -8.68 -8.65
N ILE A 84 -3.45 -7.67 -9.43
CA ILE A 84 -3.25 -7.67 -10.88
C ILE A 84 -1.86 -7.06 -11.13
N PRO A 85 -0.94 -7.73 -11.86
CA PRO A 85 0.40 -7.19 -12.12
C PRO A 85 0.34 -5.75 -12.65
N GLY A 86 1.26 -4.91 -12.19
CA GLY A 86 1.27 -3.49 -12.55
C GLY A 86 0.31 -2.62 -11.74
N ASN A 87 -0.36 -3.17 -10.71
CA ASN A 87 -1.19 -2.40 -9.78
C ASN A 87 -0.63 -2.42 -8.34
N VAL A 88 -1.21 -1.58 -7.49
CA VAL A 88 -1.03 -1.63 -6.04
C VAL A 88 -2.38 -1.90 -5.41
N GLN A 89 -2.58 -3.12 -4.93
CA GLN A 89 -3.81 -3.50 -4.25
C GLN A 89 -3.74 -3.15 -2.75
N ILE A 90 -4.76 -2.47 -2.25
CA ILE A 90 -4.86 -2.04 -0.85
C ILE A 90 -6.11 -2.60 -0.16
N SER A 91 -6.02 -2.77 1.16
CA SER A 91 -7.18 -3.10 2.00
C SER A 91 -8.10 -1.90 2.23
N GLU A 92 -9.32 -2.16 2.71
CA GLU A 92 -10.26 -1.12 3.15
C GLU A 92 -9.68 -0.27 4.30
N GLU A 93 -8.95 -0.87 5.23
CA GLU A 93 -8.29 -0.16 6.33
C GLU A 93 -7.25 0.83 5.81
N THR A 94 -6.47 0.43 4.81
CA THR A 94 -5.48 1.31 4.16
C THR A 94 -6.19 2.44 3.43
N LYS A 95 -7.26 2.13 2.68
CA LYS A 95 -8.08 3.11 1.95
C LYS A 95 -8.60 4.21 2.88
N LYS A 96 -9.18 3.85 4.02
CA LYS A 96 -9.68 4.82 5.02
C LYS A 96 -8.62 5.79 5.53
N MET A 97 -7.36 5.39 5.56
CA MET A 97 -6.26 6.24 6.03
C MET A 97 -5.71 7.18 4.96
N ILE A 98 -5.99 6.92 3.67
CA ILE A 98 -5.41 7.70 2.56
C ILE A 98 -6.46 8.30 1.61
N GLU A 99 -7.76 8.03 1.81
CA GLU A 99 -8.84 8.48 0.92
C GLU A 99 -8.99 10.01 0.83
N ASN A 100 -8.52 10.74 1.84
CA ASN A 100 -8.54 12.21 1.86
C ASN A 100 -7.20 12.83 1.41
N LEU A 101 -6.28 12.02 0.87
CA LEU A 101 -4.98 12.46 0.37
C LEU A 101 -4.94 12.45 -1.16
N GLU A 102 -3.84 12.89 -1.74
CA GLU A 102 -3.65 12.98 -3.20
C GLU A 102 -3.38 11.60 -3.87
N PHE A 103 -4.35 10.70 -3.77
CA PHE A 103 -4.36 9.41 -4.45
C PHE A 103 -5.67 9.21 -5.23
N ASN A 104 -5.56 8.54 -6.37
CA ASN A 104 -6.72 7.96 -7.03
C ASN A 104 -6.95 6.55 -6.46
N ILE A 105 -8.18 6.25 -6.05
CA ILE A 105 -8.54 4.96 -5.45
C ILE A 105 -9.73 4.38 -6.19
N GLU A 106 -9.55 3.19 -6.73
CA GLU A 106 -10.56 2.49 -7.53
C GLU A 106 -10.98 1.19 -6.84
N GLU A 107 -12.28 0.92 -6.83
CA GLU A 107 -12.78 -0.35 -6.31
C GLU A 107 -12.37 -1.49 -7.25
N ARG A 108 -11.71 -2.50 -6.68
CA ARG A 108 -11.31 -3.70 -7.40
C ARG A 108 -12.37 -4.80 -7.32
N GLY A 109 -13.06 -4.88 -6.18
CA GLY A 109 -13.98 -5.96 -5.82
C GLY A 109 -13.50 -6.82 -4.64
N GLU A 110 -14.26 -7.87 -4.35
CA GLU A 110 -14.02 -8.72 -3.19
C GLU A 110 -12.91 -9.76 -3.43
N ILE A 111 -12.10 -10.00 -2.38
CA ILE A 111 -11.21 -11.16 -2.30
C ILE A 111 -11.49 -11.96 -1.03
N TYR A 112 -11.23 -13.26 -1.07
CA TYR A 112 -11.32 -14.11 0.11
C TYR A 112 -10.06 -13.99 0.97
N LEU A 113 -10.23 -13.53 2.20
CA LEU A 113 -9.18 -13.52 3.22
C LEU A 113 -9.45 -14.63 4.25
N LYS A 114 -8.52 -15.58 4.36
CA LYS A 114 -8.62 -16.70 5.31
C LYS A 114 -8.85 -16.17 6.73
N GLY A 115 -9.93 -16.61 7.36
CA GLY A 115 -10.31 -16.19 8.71
C GLY A 115 -11.03 -14.84 8.80
N LYS A 116 -11.18 -14.10 7.68
CA LYS A 116 -11.93 -12.83 7.61
C LYS A 116 -13.10 -12.86 6.62
N GLY A 117 -13.19 -13.89 5.78
CA GLY A 117 -14.23 -14.00 4.75
C GLY A 117 -13.90 -13.13 3.53
N ASN A 118 -14.92 -12.84 2.72
CA ASN A 118 -14.76 -11.93 1.60
C ASN A 118 -14.64 -10.49 2.09
N LYS A 119 -13.67 -9.76 1.53
CA LYS A 119 -13.42 -8.36 1.83
C LYS A 119 -13.24 -7.58 0.55
N LEU A 120 -13.88 -6.42 0.49
CA LEU A 120 -13.70 -5.47 -0.59
C LEU A 120 -12.28 -4.92 -0.58
N THR A 121 -11.70 -4.76 -1.76
CA THR A 121 -10.34 -4.25 -1.94
C THR A 121 -10.31 -3.20 -3.04
N TYR A 122 -9.21 -2.47 -3.08
CA TYR A 122 -9.06 -1.29 -3.93
C TYR A 122 -7.71 -1.30 -4.63
N PHE A 123 -7.62 -0.61 -5.75
CA PHE A 123 -6.36 -0.20 -6.34
C PHE A 123 -6.07 1.25 -5.96
N VAL A 124 -4.79 1.56 -5.79
CA VAL A 124 -4.31 2.93 -5.57
C VAL A 124 -3.34 3.33 -6.67
N SER A 125 -3.45 4.57 -7.13
CA SER A 125 -2.52 5.19 -8.07
C SER A 125 -2.32 6.67 -7.75
N TYR A 126 -1.34 7.31 -8.39
CA TYR A 126 -1.18 8.76 -8.28
C TYR A 126 -2.31 9.47 -9.02
N CYS A 127 -2.76 10.59 -8.45
CA CYS A 127 -3.62 11.54 -9.15
C CYS A 127 -2.96 12.00 -10.46
N ASN A 128 -3.50 11.59 -11.61
CA ASN A 128 -3.10 12.15 -12.90
C ASN A 128 -3.64 13.58 -13.00
N LYS A 129 -2.76 14.54 -13.30
CA LYS A 129 -3.14 15.96 -13.51
C LYS A 129 -3.97 16.20 -14.78
N GLU A 130 -4.11 15.18 -15.62
CA GLU A 130 -4.82 15.23 -16.91
C GLU A 130 -6.18 14.53 -16.88
N ASP A 131 -6.60 13.97 -15.74
CA ASP A 131 -7.91 13.36 -15.62
C ASP A 131 -8.99 14.44 -15.33
N PRO A 132 -9.94 14.69 -16.25
CA PRO A 132 -10.94 15.73 -16.08
C PRO A 132 -11.85 15.53 -14.85
N GLY A 133 -11.99 14.30 -14.33
CA GLY A 133 -12.71 14.03 -13.08
C GLY A 133 -11.98 14.54 -11.84
N ASN A 134 -10.65 14.56 -11.87
CA ASN A 134 -9.79 14.87 -10.73
C ASN A 134 -9.62 16.38 -10.53
N THR A 135 -9.64 17.16 -11.62
CA THR A 135 -9.60 18.64 -11.58
C THR A 135 -10.78 19.23 -10.80
N LEU A 136 -11.95 18.60 -10.85
CA LEU A 136 -13.15 19.07 -10.14
C LEU A 136 -13.02 18.89 -8.62
N ASN A 137 -12.51 17.74 -8.17
CA ASN A 137 -12.29 17.47 -6.74
C ASN A 137 -11.16 18.34 -6.16
N LEU A 138 -10.07 18.55 -6.91
CA LEU A 138 -8.96 19.41 -6.48
C LEU A 138 -9.38 20.88 -6.36
N LEU A 139 -10.25 21.37 -7.26
CA LEU A 139 -10.84 22.72 -7.19
C LEU A 139 -11.83 22.89 -6.04
N MET A 140 -12.51 21.82 -5.63
CA MET A 140 -13.43 21.86 -4.48
C MET A 140 -12.68 21.81 -3.13
N SER A 141 -11.57 21.06 -3.05
CA SER A 141 -10.74 20.98 -1.84
C SER A 141 -9.87 22.23 -1.59
N SER A 142 -9.68 23.10 -2.59
CA SER A 142 -8.86 24.32 -2.46
C SER A 142 -9.67 25.57 -2.05
N LYS A 143 -10.94 25.41 -1.65
CA LYS A 143 -11.85 26.52 -1.28
C LYS A 143 -12.25 26.55 0.20
N GLU A 144 -11.59 25.76 1.05
CA GLU A 144 -11.73 25.85 2.51
C GLU A 144 -10.57 26.63 3.15
#